data_AF-A0A1Z4BYG2-F1
#
_entry.id   AF-A0A1Z4BYG2-F1
#
_cell.length_a   1.000
_cell.length_b   1.000
_cell.length_c   1.000
_cell.angle_alpha   90.00
_cell.angle_beta   90.00
_cell.angle_gamma   90.00
#
_symmetry.space_group_name_H-M   'P 1'
#
loop_
_entity.id
_entity.type
_entity.pdbx_description
1 polymer ?
#
loop_
_entity_poly.entity_id
_entity_poly.type
_entity_poly.pdbx_seq_one_letter_code
_entity_poly.pdbx_strand_id
1 'polypeptide(L)'
;MNFPVKATFAAATLMLLAGCSGVEIKGVVRDKPTGNPISSATVSVGKESTATDAMGSYTLEVSDTDQAMIVNAPGYFLYTKTIGKDTINDIDLMPRE
;
A
#
# COMPACT_ATOMS: atom_id res chain seq x y z
N MET A 1 -6.56 -29.72 -4.72
CA MET A 1 -5.73 -28.97 -3.76
C MET A 1 -6.30 -27.56 -3.76
N ASN A 2 -7.08 -27.25 -2.72
CA ASN A 2 -7.82 -26.01 -2.59
C ASN A 2 -6.87 -24.84 -2.33
N PHE A 3 -7.06 -23.74 -3.03
CA PHE A 3 -6.55 -22.43 -2.62
C PHE A 3 -7.66 -21.71 -1.84
N PRO A 4 -7.54 -21.53 -0.52
CA PRO A 4 -8.40 -20.61 0.19
C PRO A 4 -7.60 -19.37 0.60
N VAL A 5 -7.43 -18.41 -0.31
CA VAL A 5 -7.13 -17.02 0.11
C VAL A 5 -8.44 -16.34 0.46
N LYS A 6 -9.02 -16.73 1.59
CA LYS A 6 -10.02 -15.94 2.30
C LYS A 6 -9.29 -14.83 3.06
N ALA A 7 -9.29 -13.63 2.51
CA ALA A 7 -9.04 -12.41 3.27
C ALA A 7 -10.13 -11.39 2.95
N THR A 8 -11.35 -11.72 3.40
CA THR A 8 -12.43 -10.76 3.53
C THR A 8 -12.21 -10.00 4.83
N PHE A 9 -11.85 -8.72 4.75
CA PHE A 9 -12.17 -7.74 5.78
C PHE A 9 -12.80 -6.54 5.09
N ALA A 10 -14.12 -6.52 5.12
CA ALA A 10 -14.94 -5.40 4.70
C ALA A 10 -15.05 -4.37 5.84
N ALA A 11 -14.98 -3.09 5.49
CA ALA A 11 -15.68 -2.03 6.22
C ALA A 11 -16.09 -0.89 5.26
N ALA A 12 -17.41 -0.71 5.16
CA ALA A 12 -18.17 0.51 4.85
C ALA A 12 -18.22 1.10 3.40
N THR A 13 -19.28 0.68 2.71
CA THR A 13 -20.15 1.32 1.71
C THR A 13 -19.98 2.82 1.39
N LEU A 14 -19.64 3.12 0.13
CA LEU A 14 -20.30 4.16 -0.67
C LEU A 14 -20.12 3.83 -2.16
N MET A 15 -21.21 3.47 -2.86
CA MET A 15 -21.22 3.43 -4.32
C MET A 15 -21.08 4.87 -4.83
N LEU A 16 -19.90 5.21 -5.36
CA LEU A 16 -19.74 6.35 -6.24
C LEU A 16 -19.39 5.79 -7.61
N LEU A 17 -20.26 6.06 -8.58
CA LEU A 17 -19.90 6.01 -10.00
C LEU A 17 -18.81 7.07 -10.24
N ALA A 18 -17.57 6.78 -9.86
CA ALA A 18 -16.41 7.52 -10.32
C ALA A 18 -15.94 6.83 -11.60
N GLY A 19 -15.99 7.53 -12.74
CA GLY A 19 -15.40 7.02 -13.97
C GLY A 19 -13.96 6.57 -13.71
N CYS A 20 -13.67 5.30 -13.97
CA CYS A 20 -12.36 4.67 -13.79
C CYS A 20 -11.31 5.40 -14.63
N SER A 21 -10.73 6.46 -14.07
CA SER A 21 -9.51 7.09 -14.54
C SER A 21 -8.45 6.98 -13.45
N GLY A 22 -8.43 5.84 -12.76
CA GLY A 22 -7.45 5.53 -11.75
C GLY A 22 -6.08 5.28 -12.38
N VAL A 23 -5.05 5.70 -11.67
CA VAL A 23 -3.66 5.38 -11.96
C VAL A 23 -3.27 4.23 -11.06
N GLU A 24 -2.78 3.14 -11.65
CA GLU A 24 -2.20 2.04 -10.89
C GLU A 24 -0.82 2.44 -10.37
N ILE A 25 -0.65 2.39 -9.05
CA ILE A 25 0.65 2.47 -8.40
C ILE A 25 1.02 1.12 -7.81
N LYS A 26 2.30 0.80 -7.81
CA LYS A 26 2.84 -0.46 -7.27
C LYS A 26 4.22 -0.27 -6.67
N GLY A 27 4.67 -1.25 -5.90
CA GLY A 27 6.02 -1.24 -5.35
C GLY A 27 6.21 -2.35 -4.34
N VAL A 28 7.36 -2.32 -3.66
CA VAL A 28 7.70 -3.25 -2.58
C VAL A 28 8.04 -2.48 -1.30
N VAL A 29 7.51 -2.94 -0.17
CA VAL A 29 7.82 -2.43 1.16
C VAL A 29 8.81 -3.36 1.85
N ARG A 30 9.92 -2.81 2.32
CA ARG A 30 11.03 -3.55 2.94
C ARG A 30 11.47 -2.91 4.24
N ASP A 31 12.08 -3.73 5.09
CA ASP A 31 12.83 -3.30 6.25
C ASP A 31 14.16 -2.73 5.80
N LYS A 32 14.44 -1.48 6.14
CA LYS A 32 15.63 -0.76 5.67
C LYS A 32 16.96 -1.38 6.15
N PRO A 33 17.11 -1.79 7.43
CA PRO A 33 18.35 -2.42 7.89
C PRO A 33 18.65 -3.78 7.26
N THR A 34 17.64 -4.63 7.10
CA THR A 34 17.81 -6.04 6.71
C THR A 34 17.53 -6.31 5.24
N GLY A 35 16.78 -5.43 4.57
CA GLY A 35 16.26 -5.62 3.22
C GLY A 35 15.13 -6.64 3.13
N ASN A 36 14.65 -7.16 4.27
CA ASN A 36 13.58 -8.16 4.29
C ASN A 36 12.24 -7.54 3.87
N PRO A 37 11.41 -8.27 3.10
CA PRO A 37 10.08 -7.79 2.74
C PRO A 37 9.18 -7.68 3.97
N ILE A 38 8.34 -6.64 4.00
CA ILE A 38 7.36 -6.42 5.07
C ILE A 38 5.97 -6.76 4.54
N SER A 39 5.39 -7.84 5.06
CA SER A 39 4.01 -8.22 4.76
C SER A 39 3.02 -7.49 5.65
N SER A 40 1.77 -7.37 5.19
CA SER A 40 0.66 -6.74 5.93
C SER A 40 0.92 -5.29 6.35
N ALA A 41 1.85 -4.59 5.70
CA ALA A 41 1.96 -3.13 5.80
C ALA A 41 0.78 -2.50 5.07
N THR A 42 0.14 -1.52 5.68
CA THR A 42 -0.98 -0.78 5.06
C THR A 42 -0.43 0.38 4.27
N VAL A 43 -0.74 0.42 2.97
CA VAL A 43 -0.43 1.53 2.06
C VAL A 43 -1.73 2.27 1.76
N SER A 44 -1.78 3.57 2.05
CA SER A 44 -2.98 4.39 1.88
C SER A 44 -2.69 5.67 1.10
N VAL A 45 -3.60 6.04 0.21
CA VAL A 45 -3.53 7.24 -0.63
C VAL A 45 -4.93 7.85 -0.71
N GLY A 46 -5.13 9.00 -0.06
CA GLY A 46 -6.44 9.63 0.01
C GLY A 46 -7.49 8.70 0.66
N LYS A 47 -8.43 8.20 -0.16
CA LYS A 47 -9.49 7.28 0.25
C LYS A 47 -9.19 5.81 -0.04
N GLU A 48 -8.17 5.54 -0.85
CA GLU A 48 -7.82 4.21 -1.30
C GLU A 48 -6.76 3.60 -0.37
N SER A 49 -6.83 2.29 -0.13
CA SER A 49 -5.81 1.60 0.66
C SER A 49 -5.69 0.13 0.29
N THR A 50 -4.50 -0.43 0.50
CA THR A 50 -4.20 -1.85 0.30
C THR A 50 -3.20 -2.35 1.34
N ALA A 51 -3.06 -3.66 1.47
CA ALA A 51 -2.07 -4.29 2.32
C ALA A 51 -0.99 -4.99 1.47
N THR A 52 0.26 -4.96 1.93
CA THR A 52 1.35 -5.67 1.25
C THR A 52 1.22 -7.18 1.40
N ASP A 53 1.61 -7.92 0.36
CA ASP A 53 1.61 -9.38 0.36
C ASP A 53 2.80 -10.00 1.12
N ALA A 54 2.93 -11.33 1.09
CA ALA A 54 4.02 -12.05 1.76
C ALA A 54 5.43 -11.70 1.24
N MET A 55 5.52 -11.14 0.04
CA MET A 55 6.76 -10.68 -0.60
C MET A 55 6.95 -9.16 -0.43
N GLY A 56 6.09 -8.50 0.36
CA GLY A 56 6.11 -7.05 0.58
C GLY A 56 5.56 -6.23 -0.59
N SER A 57 5.03 -6.88 -1.62
CA SER A 57 4.53 -6.19 -2.81
C SER A 57 3.15 -5.60 -2.56
N TYR A 58 2.87 -4.46 -3.18
CA TYR A 58 1.54 -3.88 -3.21
C TYR A 58 1.19 -3.34 -4.59
N THR A 59 -0.10 -3.33 -4.88
CA THR A 59 -0.70 -2.64 -6.02
C THR A 59 -1.95 -1.92 -5.53
N LEU A 60 -2.09 -0.65 -5.87
CA LEU A 60 -3.22 0.20 -5.49
C LEU A 60 -3.62 1.07 -6.69
N GLU A 61 -4.90 1.14 -6.98
CA GLU A 61 -5.43 2.08 -7.96
C GLU A 61 -5.84 3.37 -7.23
N VAL A 62 -5.36 4.53 -7.70
CA VAL A 62 -5.63 5.83 -7.08
C VAL A 62 -6.18 6.81 -8.10
N SER A 63 -7.10 7.68 -7.69
CA SER A 63 -7.69 8.68 -8.59
C SER A 63 -6.82 9.92 -8.80
N ASP A 64 -5.84 10.15 -7.92
CA ASP A 64 -4.97 11.32 -7.94
C ASP A 64 -3.60 10.97 -7.34
N THR A 65 -2.54 11.18 -8.12
CA THR A 65 -1.17 10.89 -7.72
C THR A 65 -0.45 12.09 -7.11
N ASP A 66 -1.08 13.26 -7.04
CA ASP A 66 -0.56 14.42 -6.30
C ASP A 66 -0.87 14.30 -4.78
N GLN A 67 -1.49 13.20 -4.36
CA GLN A 67 -1.78 12.89 -2.96
C GLN A 67 -0.59 12.28 -2.21
N ALA A 68 -0.61 12.45 -0.89
CA ALA A 68 0.35 11.80 0.01
C ALA A 68 0.00 10.31 0.17
N MET A 69 0.96 9.46 -0.15
CA MET A 69 0.98 8.06 0.23
C MET A 69 1.50 7.91 1.66
N ILE A 70 0.78 7.16 2.47
CA ILE A 70 1.12 6.86 3.86
C ILE A 70 1.30 5.34 3.97
N VAL A 71 2.41 4.91 4.57
CA VAL A 71 2.70 3.49 4.78
C VAL A 71 2.89 3.24 6.27
N ASN A 72 2.09 2.32 6.81
CA ASN A 72 2.10 1.95 8.22
C ASN A 72 2.33 0.45 8.40
N ALA A 73 3.27 0.09 9.27
CA ALA A 73 3.52 -1.28 9.67
C ALA A 73 3.80 -1.35 11.18
N PRO A 74 3.30 -2.37 11.90
CA PRO A 74 3.63 -2.58 13.31
C PRO A 74 5.13 -2.68 13.54
N GLY A 75 5.67 -1.91 14.49
CA GLY A 75 7.12 -1.89 14.80
C GLY A 75 7.94 -0.88 13.97
N TYR A 76 7.37 -0.23 12.96
CA TYR A 76 8.08 0.71 12.08
C TYR A 76 7.61 2.15 12.26
N PHE A 77 8.46 3.11 11.90
CA PHE A 77 8.04 4.50 11.78
C PHE A 77 7.05 4.65 10.62
N LEU A 78 6.09 5.57 10.78
CA LEU A 78 5.17 5.94 9.71
C LEU A 78 5.97 6.57 8.57
N TYR A 79 5.75 6.09 7.35
CA TYR A 79 6.37 6.66 6.16
C TYR A 79 5.34 7.47 5.38
N THR A 80 5.76 8.62 4.84
CA THR A 80 4.89 9.49 4.04
C THR A 80 5.67 10.04 2.86
N LYS A 81 5.11 9.94 1.66
CA LYS A 81 5.68 10.45 0.41
C LYS A 81 4.57 10.87 -0.55
N THR A 82 4.72 11.99 -1.25
CA THR A 82 3.85 12.31 -2.40
C THR A 82 4.21 11.40 -3.58
N ILE A 83 3.23 10.73 -4.19
CA ILE A 83 3.47 9.78 -5.30
C ILE A 83 4.07 10.51 -6.50
N GLY A 84 3.49 11.65 -6.88
CA GLY A 84 3.90 12.40 -8.05
C GLY A 84 3.52 11.66 -9.34
N LYS A 85 4.43 11.59 -10.32
CA LYS A 85 4.17 10.91 -11.60
C LYS A 85 4.64 9.46 -11.61
N ASP A 86 5.27 8.99 -10.54
CA ASP A 86 5.86 7.67 -10.46
C ASP A 86 4.79 6.63 -10.14
N THR A 87 4.59 5.67 -11.04
CA THR A 87 3.71 4.52 -10.81
C THR A 87 4.41 3.40 -10.06
N ILE A 88 5.73 3.47 -9.87
CA ILE A 88 6.52 2.52 -9.10
C ILE A 88 7.14 3.24 -7.89
N ASN A 89 6.81 2.77 -6.69
CA ASN A 89 7.24 3.39 -5.43
C ASN A 89 7.71 2.30 -4.45
N ASP A 90 8.99 1.96 -4.48
CA ASP A 90 9.58 1.11 -3.46
C ASP A 90 9.81 1.90 -2.16
N ILE A 91 9.53 1.27 -1.02
CA ILE A 91 9.54 1.89 0.30
C ILE A 91 10.42 1.08 1.25
N ASP A 92 11.42 1.75 1.82
CA ASP A 92 12.25 1.19 2.89
C ASP A 92 11.82 1.81 4.23
N LEU A 93 11.13 1.03 5.07
CA LEU A 93 10.69 1.44 6.39
C LEU A 93 11.82 1.30 7.41
N MET A 94 11.88 2.26 8.33
CA MET A 94 12.81 2.21 9.47
C MET A 94 12.10 1.63 10.70
N PRO A 95 12.66 0.59 11.35
CA PRO A 95 12.19 0.12 12.66
C PRO A 95 12.24 1.22 13.72
N ARG A 96 11.40 1.10 14.75
CA ARG A 96 11.37 2.05 15.89
C ARG A 96 12.33 1.68 17.04
N GLU A 97 12.98 0.52 16.96
CA GLU A 97 13.91 0.00 17.96
C GLU A 97 15.34 -0.07 17.43
#